data_AF-A0A1E7FKI1-F1
#
_entry.id   AF-A0A1E7FKI1-F1
#
_cell.length_a   1.000
_cell.length_b   1.000
_cell.length_c   1.000
_cell.angle_alpha   90.00
_cell.angle_beta   90.00
_cell.angle_gamma   90.00
#
_symmetry.space_group_name_H-M   'P 1'
#
loop_
_entity.id
_entity.type
_entity.pdbx_description
1 polymer ?
#
loop_
_entity_poly.entity_id
_entity_poly.type
_entity_poly.pdbx_seq_one_letter_code
_entity_poly.pdbx_strand_id
1 'polypeptide(L)'
;ATNQVGSIMLKGNKYNPAITTLESGLQYKIVRSGGSTGTGEEHPTLYSPCKINYIGKTLNSKIFDSSSSNFVYNEDIGKILAPYQVIVCLQEAMQLMVVGDKWSLYCPSELAYGDIGSNEKNIYPGDMLMYDLELLEI
;
A
#
# COMPACT_ATOMS: atom_id res chain seq x y z
N ALA A 1 18.91 0.74 -2.68
CA ALA A 1 18.03 1.56 -3.52
C ALA A 1 17.09 0.67 -4.34
N THR A 2 15.92 1.19 -4.73
CA THR A 2 14.99 0.47 -5.62
C THR A 2 15.70 -0.01 -6.88
N ASN A 3 15.54 -1.29 -7.22
CA ASN A 3 16.20 -1.92 -8.34
C ASN A 3 15.79 -1.30 -9.69
N GLN A 4 16.51 -1.65 -10.76
CA GLN A 4 16.31 -1.03 -12.06
C GLN A 4 14.89 -1.23 -12.60
N VAL A 5 14.29 -2.40 -12.39
CA VAL A 5 12.95 -2.72 -12.88
C VAL A 5 11.90 -1.86 -12.16
N GLY A 6 11.96 -1.80 -10.84
CA GLY A 6 11.09 -0.92 -10.04
C GLY A 6 11.28 0.55 -10.39
N SER A 7 12.52 0.99 -10.56
CA SER A 7 12.85 2.36 -10.94
C SER A 7 12.27 2.76 -12.30
N ILE A 8 12.29 1.86 -13.29
CA ILE A 8 11.68 2.10 -14.61
C ILE A 8 10.17 2.27 -14.46
N MET A 9 9.52 1.38 -13.71
CA MET A 9 8.07 1.45 -13.50
C MET A 9 7.65 2.74 -12.77
N LEU A 10 8.33 3.09 -11.67
CA LEU A 10 8.06 4.32 -10.93
C LEU A 10 8.27 5.58 -11.78
N LYS A 11 9.28 5.59 -12.66
CA LYS A 11 9.49 6.69 -13.63
C LYS A 11 8.36 6.75 -14.67
N GLY A 12 7.94 5.61 -15.19
CA GLY A 12 6.83 5.51 -16.15
C GLY A 12 5.49 5.97 -15.57
N ASN A 13 5.23 5.60 -14.32
CA ASN A 13 4.02 5.97 -13.59
C ASN A 13 3.80 7.49 -13.49
N LYS A 14 4.87 8.30 -13.48
CA LYS A 14 4.77 9.77 -13.42
C LYS A 14 4.08 10.38 -14.66
N TYR A 15 3.98 9.66 -15.76
CA TYR A 15 3.26 10.10 -16.96
C TYR A 15 1.79 9.71 -16.95
N ASN A 16 1.34 8.92 -15.96
CA ASN A 16 -0.06 8.56 -15.80
C ASN A 16 -0.76 9.62 -14.92
N PRO A 17 -1.72 10.39 -15.45
CA PRO A 17 -2.38 11.46 -14.68
C PRO A 17 -3.23 10.94 -13.52
N ALA A 18 -3.53 9.64 -13.47
CA ALA A 18 -4.23 9.02 -12.34
C ALA A 18 -3.30 8.66 -11.17
N ILE A 19 -1.98 8.81 -11.34
CA ILE A 19 -0.99 8.49 -10.30
C ILE A 19 -0.48 9.78 -9.67
N THR A 20 -0.56 9.84 -8.34
CA THR A 20 0.06 10.88 -7.53
C THR A 20 1.38 10.37 -6.98
N THR A 21 2.42 11.21 -6.98
CA THR A 21 3.72 10.91 -6.36
C THR A 21 3.93 11.83 -5.17
N LEU A 22 4.19 11.27 -4.00
CA LEU A 22 4.50 12.01 -2.77
C LEU A 22 6.00 12.34 -2.69
N GLU A 23 6.36 13.24 -1.78
CA GLU A 23 7.76 13.63 -1.53
C GLU A 23 8.63 12.46 -1.06
N SER A 24 8.04 11.51 -0.33
CA SER A 24 8.71 10.27 0.09
C SER A 24 9.09 9.35 -1.08
N GLY A 25 8.52 9.58 -2.26
CA GLY A 25 8.62 8.72 -3.43
C GLY A 25 7.52 7.67 -3.52
N LEU A 26 6.65 7.54 -2.51
CA LEU A 26 5.42 6.75 -2.61
C LEU A 26 4.58 7.25 -3.80
N GLN A 27 4.11 6.33 -4.62
CA GLN A 27 3.11 6.63 -5.63
C GLN A 27 1.82 5.91 -5.35
N TYR A 28 0.69 6.55 -5.60
CA TYR A 28 -0.61 5.92 -5.45
C TYR A 28 -1.58 6.34 -6.55
N LYS A 29 -2.57 5.48 -6.76
CA LYS A 29 -3.74 5.73 -7.59
C LYS A 29 -4.98 5.51 -6.73
N ILE A 30 -5.88 6.49 -6.70
CA ILE A 30 -7.19 6.33 -6.07
C ILE A 30 -8.03 5.39 -6.95
N VAL A 31 -8.44 4.25 -6.39
CA VAL A 31 -9.33 3.27 -7.06
C VAL A 31 -10.78 3.58 -6.70
N ARG A 32 -11.03 3.90 -5.43
CA ARG A 32 -12.32 4.39 -4.93
C ARG A 32 -12.03 5.42 -3.85
N SER A 33 -12.76 6.54 -3.90
CA SER A 33 -12.79 7.48 -2.78
C SER A 33 -13.98 7.14 -1.89
N GLY A 34 -13.71 6.94 -0.60
CA GLY A 34 -14.71 6.65 0.43
C GLY A 34 -15.60 7.86 0.77
N GLY A 35 -15.22 9.05 0.31
CA GLY A 35 -15.93 10.31 0.57
C GLY A 35 -17.38 10.38 0.06
N SER A 36 -17.87 9.39 -0.70
CA SER A 36 -19.26 9.35 -1.18
C SER A 36 -20.21 8.50 -0.35
N THR A 37 -19.73 7.66 0.59
CA THR A 37 -20.58 6.74 1.38
C THR A 37 -20.63 7.01 2.89
N GLY A 38 -19.88 7.98 3.45
CA GLY A 38 -20.07 8.42 4.84
C GLY A 38 -18.86 9.09 5.49
N THR A 39 -19.05 10.33 5.97
CA THR A 39 -18.41 10.99 7.13
C THR A 39 -16.87 11.17 7.27
N GLY A 40 -15.98 10.63 6.45
CA GLY A 40 -14.54 10.71 6.75
C GLY A 40 -13.81 12.00 6.32
N GLU A 41 -13.68 13.00 7.20
CA GLU A 41 -12.52 13.94 7.20
C GLU A 41 -11.39 13.44 8.12
N GLU A 42 -11.66 12.39 8.90
CA GLU A 42 -10.74 11.84 9.87
C GLU A 42 -9.74 10.90 9.21
N HIS A 43 -8.47 11.17 9.46
CA HIS A 43 -7.34 10.36 9.04
C HIS A 43 -6.80 9.57 10.23
N PRO A 44 -6.38 8.30 10.04
CA PRO A 44 -5.65 7.56 11.06
C PRO A 44 -4.46 8.35 11.61
N THR A 45 -4.29 8.32 12.93
CA THR A 45 -3.01 8.68 13.55
C THR A 45 -2.05 7.50 13.47
N LEU A 46 -0.76 7.74 13.74
CA LEU A 46 0.26 6.68 13.79
C LEU A 46 -0.14 5.47 14.67
N TYR A 47 -0.98 5.69 15.69
CA TYR A 47 -1.41 4.68 16.66
C TYR A 47 -2.88 4.26 16.52
N SER A 48 -3.63 4.81 15.56
CA SER A 48 -5.06 4.48 15.39
C SER A 48 -5.24 3.02 14.94
N PRO A 49 -6.08 2.23 15.63
CA PRO A 49 -6.30 0.82 15.30
C PRO A 49 -7.19 0.66 14.06
N CYS A 50 -6.59 0.63 12.87
CA CYS A 50 -7.36 0.58 11.63
C CYS A 50 -7.74 -0.85 11.24
N LYS A 51 -8.98 -1.06 10.80
CA LYS A 51 -9.35 -2.28 10.08
C LYS A 51 -9.07 -2.07 8.60
N ILE A 52 -8.11 -2.82 8.06
CA ILE A 52 -7.69 -2.69 6.67
C ILE A 52 -7.82 -4.01 5.90
N ASN A 53 -8.15 -3.90 4.62
CA ASN A 53 -8.05 -4.98 3.67
C ASN A 53 -6.92 -4.68 2.69
N TYR A 54 -6.02 -5.64 2.46
CA TYR A 54 -4.88 -5.42 1.58
C TYR A 54 -4.40 -6.67 0.85
N ILE A 55 -3.78 -6.44 -0.30
CA ILE A 55 -3.01 -7.45 -1.05
C ILE A 55 -1.68 -6.84 -1.48
N GLY A 56 -0.58 -7.43 -1.02
CA GLY A 56 0.78 -7.10 -1.43
C GLY A 56 1.26 -8.02 -2.55
N LYS A 57 1.76 -7.43 -3.64
CA LYS A 57 2.30 -8.12 -4.82
C LYS A 57 3.69 -7.61 -5.17
N THR A 58 4.56 -8.51 -5.60
CA THR A 58 5.79 -8.13 -6.30
C THR A 58 5.47 -7.70 -7.74
N LEU A 59 6.43 -7.09 -8.44
CA LEU A 59 6.30 -6.74 -9.86
C LEU A 59 5.96 -7.93 -10.76
N ASN A 60 6.42 -9.12 -10.39
CA ASN A 60 6.09 -10.36 -11.09
C ASN A 60 4.68 -10.88 -10.76
N SER A 61 3.82 -10.04 -10.18
CA SER A 61 2.44 -10.32 -9.80
C SER A 61 2.27 -11.47 -8.79
N LYS A 62 3.35 -11.91 -8.15
CA LYS A 62 3.28 -12.90 -7.07
C LYS A 62 2.78 -12.20 -5.80
N ILE A 63 1.61 -12.63 -5.33
CA ILE A 63 1.09 -12.23 -4.02
C ILE A 63 2.00 -12.82 -2.95
N PHE A 64 2.45 -11.99 -2.02
CA PHE A 64 3.33 -12.39 -0.91
C PHE A 64 2.72 -12.11 0.47
N ASP A 65 1.70 -11.25 0.55
CA ASP A 65 1.04 -10.87 1.79
C ASP A 65 -0.42 -10.46 1.49
N SER A 66 -1.35 -10.80 2.38
CA SER A 66 -2.74 -10.38 2.29
C SER A 66 -3.39 -10.39 3.67
N SER A 67 -4.39 -9.52 3.88
CA SER A 67 -5.31 -9.60 5.01
C SER A 67 -6.15 -10.89 5.02
N SER A 68 -6.36 -11.51 3.86
CA SER A 68 -7.14 -12.73 3.69
C SER A 68 -6.24 -13.96 3.68
N SER A 69 -6.57 -14.96 4.50
CA SER A 69 -5.83 -16.23 4.59
C SER A 69 -5.82 -17.03 3.28
N ASN A 70 -6.75 -16.75 2.38
CA ASN A 70 -6.88 -17.41 1.08
C ASN A 70 -6.28 -16.57 -0.08
N PHE A 71 -5.64 -15.43 0.21
CA PHE A 71 -5.10 -14.50 -0.78
C PHE A 71 -6.14 -13.95 -1.78
N VAL A 72 -7.42 -13.96 -1.40
CA VAL A 72 -8.53 -13.41 -2.18
C VAL A 72 -9.01 -12.13 -1.50
N TYR A 73 -9.15 -11.06 -2.30
CA TYR A 73 -9.78 -9.82 -1.84
C TYR A 73 -11.21 -10.11 -1.41
N ASN A 74 -11.54 -9.78 -0.17
CA ASN A 74 -12.89 -9.86 0.36
C ASN A 74 -13.12 -8.61 1.22
N GLU A 75 -14.14 -7.83 0.89
CA GLU A 75 -14.51 -6.59 1.60
C GLU A 75 -14.94 -6.84 3.06
N ASP A 76 -15.38 -8.06 3.39
CA ASP A 76 -15.75 -8.48 4.74
C ASP A 76 -14.54 -8.94 5.60
N ILE A 77 -13.36 -9.14 4.98
CA ILE A 77 -12.16 -9.62 5.66
C ILE A 77 -11.19 -8.46 5.87
N GLY A 78 -11.12 -7.98 7.12
CA GLY A 78 -10.19 -6.94 7.55
C GLY A 78 -9.23 -7.45 8.63
N LYS A 79 -7.99 -6.96 8.59
CA LYS A 79 -7.01 -7.14 9.66
C LYS A 79 -6.88 -5.84 10.44
N ILE A 80 -6.88 -5.92 11.77
CA ILE A 80 -6.70 -4.76 12.64
C ILE A 80 -5.20 -4.51 12.80
N LEU A 81 -4.72 -3.39 12.26
CA LEU A 81 -3.33 -2.92 12.32
C LEU A 81 -3.31 -1.39 12.46
N ALA A 82 -2.41 -0.88 13.28
CA ALA A 82 -2.11 0.54 13.33
C ALA A 82 -0.98 0.90 12.34
N PRO A 83 -0.90 2.16 11.85
CA PRO A 83 0.12 2.56 10.88
C PRO A 83 1.57 2.23 11.33
N TYR A 84 1.89 2.33 12.62
CA TYR A 84 3.25 2.00 13.12
C TYR A 84 3.64 0.52 12.99
N GLN A 85 2.68 -0.38 12.73
CA GLN A 85 2.90 -1.83 12.69
C GLN A 85 3.20 -2.36 11.28
N VAL A 86 3.17 -1.49 10.27
CA VAL A 86 3.33 -1.86 8.86
C VAL A 86 4.55 -1.16 8.25
N ILE A 87 4.91 -1.55 7.02
CA ILE A 87 5.99 -0.89 6.30
C ILE A 87 5.68 0.59 6.06
N VAL A 88 6.72 1.42 5.92
CA VAL A 88 6.62 2.88 5.80
C VAL A 88 5.64 3.30 4.69
N CYS A 89 5.63 2.59 3.56
CA CYS A 89 4.69 2.83 2.46
C CYS A 89 3.22 2.74 2.90
N LEU A 90 2.84 1.70 3.63
CA LEU A 90 1.47 1.53 4.13
C LEU A 90 1.19 2.51 5.27
N GLN A 91 2.16 2.74 6.16
CA GLN A 91 2.04 3.70 7.25
C GLN A 91 1.69 5.10 6.73
N GLU A 92 2.40 5.57 5.69
CA GLU A 92 2.14 6.87 5.07
C GLU A 92 0.78 6.90 4.37
N ALA A 93 0.48 5.88 3.54
CA ALA A 93 -0.80 5.81 2.84
C ALA A 93 -2.00 5.80 3.79
N MET A 94 -1.97 4.97 4.84
CA MET A 94 -3.05 4.87 5.82
C MET A 94 -3.40 6.22 6.44
N GLN A 95 -2.40 7.04 6.78
CA GLN A 95 -2.60 8.36 7.40
C GLN A 95 -3.05 9.45 6.42
N LEU A 96 -3.13 9.14 5.11
CA LEU A 96 -3.68 10.03 4.08
C LEU A 96 -5.07 9.60 3.60
N MET A 97 -5.45 8.36 3.91
CA MET A 97 -6.74 7.79 3.54
C MET A 97 -7.81 8.17 4.55
N VAL A 98 -9.06 8.09 4.11
CA VAL A 98 -10.26 8.14 4.95
C VAL A 98 -11.05 6.83 4.81
N VAL A 99 -11.94 6.55 5.76
CA VAL A 99 -12.77 5.32 5.73
C VAL A 99 -13.51 5.19 4.39
N GLY A 100 -13.44 3.99 3.81
CA GLY A 100 -14.03 3.63 2.52
C GLY A 100 -13.09 3.83 1.32
N ASP A 101 -11.96 4.53 1.49
CA ASP A 101 -10.96 4.67 0.44
C ASP A 101 -10.36 3.32 0.05
N LYS A 102 -10.12 3.18 -1.26
CA LYS A 102 -9.35 2.08 -1.84
C LYS A 102 -8.31 2.62 -2.79
N TRP A 103 -7.04 2.38 -2.50
CA TRP A 103 -5.90 2.89 -3.28
C TRP A 103 -5.03 1.73 -3.78
N SER A 104 -4.47 1.89 -4.97
CA SER A 104 -3.34 1.08 -5.43
C SER A 104 -2.06 1.85 -5.20
N LEU A 105 -1.13 1.28 -4.44
CA LEU A 105 0.13 1.86 -4.02
C LEU A 105 1.28 1.23 -4.79
N TYR A 106 2.30 2.02 -5.10
CA TYR A 106 3.59 1.60 -5.64
C TYR A 106 4.67 2.09 -4.68
N CYS A 107 5.26 1.14 -3.96
CA CYS A 107 6.17 1.36 -2.85
C CYS A 107 7.62 1.15 -3.31
N PRO A 108 8.43 2.22 -3.46
CA PRO A 108 9.88 2.07 -3.57
C PRO A 108 10.42 1.18 -2.45
N SER A 109 11.50 0.43 -2.72
CA SER A 109 12.08 -0.50 -1.76
C SER A 109 12.46 0.17 -0.43
N GLU A 110 12.87 1.44 -0.48
CA GLU A 110 13.25 2.28 0.65
C GLU A 110 12.09 2.52 1.62
N LEU A 111 10.85 2.47 1.13
CA LEU A 111 9.63 2.53 1.93
C LEU A 111 9.06 1.14 2.25
N ALA A 112 9.81 0.08 1.94
CA ALA A 112 9.43 -1.32 2.07
C ALA A 112 10.57 -2.15 2.72
N TYR A 113 11.13 -3.14 2.01
CA TYR A 113 12.14 -4.08 2.55
C TYR A 113 13.60 -3.74 2.20
N GLY A 114 13.81 -2.59 1.53
CA GLY A 114 15.12 -2.02 1.23
C GLY A 114 16.06 -2.97 0.47
N ASP A 115 17.36 -2.81 0.73
CA ASP A 115 18.43 -3.59 0.10
C ASP A 115 18.61 -4.98 0.69
N ILE A 116 17.84 -5.32 1.73
CA ILE A 116 17.90 -6.64 2.38
C ILE A 116 16.85 -7.56 1.76
N GLY A 117 15.65 -7.04 1.46
CA GLY A 117 14.53 -7.86 1.01
C GLY A 117 13.97 -8.75 2.13
N SER A 118 13.25 -9.80 1.74
CA SER A 118 12.74 -10.85 2.63
C SER A 118 12.66 -12.17 1.88
N ASN A 119 13.60 -13.07 2.17
CA ASN A 119 13.64 -14.39 1.54
C ASN A 119 12.38 -15.21 1.84
N GLU A 120 11.87 -15.14 3.07
CA GLU A 120 10.62 -15.81 3.49
C GLU A 120 9.44 -15.40 2.59
N LYS A 121 9.35 -14.11 2.27
CA LYS A 121 8.29 -13.55 1.41
C LYS A 121 8.64 -13.56 -0.08
N ASN A 122 9.80 -14.10 -0.47
CA ASN A 122 10.34 -14.03 -1.84
C ASN A 122 10.41 -12.59 -2.38
N ILE A 123 10.82 -11.65 -1.53
CA ILE A 123 11.08 -10.25 -1.88
C ILE A 123 12.59 -10.10 -1.99
N TYR A 124 13.09 -9.77 -3.17
CA TYR A 124 14.53 -9.61 -3.38
C TYR A 124 15.01 -8.21 -2.97
N PRO A 125 16.31 -8.04 -2.70
CA PRO A 125 16.93 -6.73 -2.50
C PRO A 125 16.51 -5.70 -3.55
N GLY A 126 16.04 -4.55 -3.08
CA GLY A 126 15.64 -3.43 -3.94
C GLY A 126 14.30 -3.62 -4.66
N ASP A 127 13.54 -4.69 -4.39
CA ASP A 127 12.24 -4.86 -5.03
C ASP A 127 11.26 -3.73 -4.65
N MET A 128 10.64 -3.16 -5.69
CA MET A 128 9.45 -2.32 -5.54
C MET A 128 8.23 -3.21 -5.34
N LEU A 129 7.34 -2.80 -4.43
CA LEU A 129 6.13 -3.54 -4.09
C LEU A 129 4.89 -2.78 -4.52
N MET A 130 3.85 -3.52 -4.89
CA MET A 130 2.53 -2.98 -5.17
C MET A 130 1.55 -3.45 -4.11
N TYR A 131 0.69 -2.55 -3.65
CA TYR A 131 -0.38 -2.89 -2.71
C TYR A 131 -1.71 -2.39 -3.23
N ASP A 132 -2.74 -3.23 -3.18
CA ASP A 132 -4.12 -2.76 -3.16
C ASP A 132 -4.52 -2.64 -1.68
N LEU A 133 -4.86 -1.44 -1.21
CA LEU A 133 -5.17 -1.14 0.19
C LEU A 133 -6.56 -0.50 0.28
N GLU A 134 -7.35 -0.96 1.23
CA GLU A 134 -8.68 -0.43 1.55
C GLU A 134 -8.79 -0.20 3.05
N LEU A 135 -9.22 1.01 3.43
CA LEU A 135 -9.46 1.39 4.82
C LEU A 135 -10.94 1.18 5.14
N LEU A 136 -11.24 0.24 6.03
CA LEU A 136 -12.61 -0.14 6.38
C LEU A 136 -13.10 0.62 7.62
N GLU A 137 -12.25 0.77 8.64
CA GLU A 137 -12.56 1.41 9.94
C GLU A 137 -11.27 1.99 10.56
N ILE A 138 -11.39 3.00 11.45
CA ILE A 138 -10.29 3.62 12.24
C ILE A 138 -10.49 3.32 13.73
#